data_AF-A0AAW4WKV9-F1
#
_entry.id   AF-A0AAW4WKV9-F1
#
_cell.length_a   1.000
_cell.length_b   1.000
_cell.length_c   1.000
_cell.angle_alpha   90.00
_cell.angle_beta   90.00
_cell.angle_gamma   90.00
#
_symmetry.space_group_name_H-M   'P 1'
#
loop_
_entity.id
_entity.type
_entity.pdbx_description
1 polymer ?
#
loop_
_entity_poly.entity_id
_entity_poly.type
_entity_poly.pdbx_seq_one_letter_code
_entity_poly.pdbx_strand_id
1 'polypeptide(L)'
;MKKNLPVYISIDKDILDKQYTETNWSQGNMSLPMLERLLSHFLENGNILGIDICGECQQGIPLPEYLQAEELNEETNQKLFEFLSHYIL
;
A
#
# COMPACT_ATOMS: atom_id res chain seq x y z
N MET A 1 -12.04 -11.26 17.87
CA MET A 1 -10.58 -11.11 17.85
C MET A 1 -10.07 -10.96 19.28
N LYS A 2 -8.98 -11.64 19.66
CA LYS A 2 -8.34 -11.40 20.96
C LYS A 2 -7.85 -9.96 20.99
N LYS A 3 -8.36 -9.15 21.91
CA LYS A 3 -8.25 -7.68 21.90
C LYS A 3 -6.84 -7.07 22.01
N ASN A 4 -5.77 -7.87 22.10
CA ASN A 4 -4.43 -7.38 22.44
C ASN A 4 -3.27 -8.17 21.79
N LEU A 5 -3.53 -8.95 20.74
CA LEU A 5 -2.42 -9.57 20.03
C LEU A 5 -1.70 -8.51 19.18
N PRO A 6 -0.36 -8.51 19.17
CA PRO A 6 0.37 -7.66 18.25
C PRO A 6 0.00 -7.99 16.79
N VAL A 7 -0.11 -6.96 15.98
CA VAL A 7 -0.46 -7.04 14.55
C VAL A 7 0.71 -6.53 13.72
N TYR A 8 1.05 -7.29 12.69
CA TYR A 8 1.95 -6.85 11.62
C TYR A 8 1.12 -6.75 10.34
N ILE A 9 1.30 -5.66 9.59
CA ILE A 9 0.55 -5.40 8.37
C ILE A 9 1.53 -5.41 7.19
N SER A 10 1.27 -6.24 6.18
CA SER A 10 1.95 -6.17 4.89
C SER A 10 0.91 -5.73 3.86
N ILE A 11 1.22 -4.66 3.13
CA ILE A 11 0.37 -4.07 2.11
C ILE A 11 0.98 -4.40 0.75
N ASP A 12 0.37 -5.32 0.02
CA ASP A 12 0.69 -5.50 -1.40
C ASP A 12 -0.13 -4.50 -2.22
N LYS A 13 0.54 -3.60 -2.94
CA LYS A 13 -0.09 -2.57 -3.77
C LYS A 13 -0.86 -3.13 -4.96
N ASP A 14 -0.65 -4.39 -5.34
CA ASP A 14 -1.36 -5.01 -6.47
C ASP A 14 -2.88 -5.11 -6.26
N ILE A 15 -3.40 -4.96 -5.03
CA ILE A 15 -4.84 -4.91 -4.75
C ILE A 15 -5.52 -3.63 -5.28
N LEU A 16 -4.73 -2.56 -5.50
CA LEU A 16 -5.24 -1.25 -5.89
C LEU A 16 -5.66 -1.24 -7.36
N ASP A 17 -6.42 -0.23 -7.76
CA ASP A 17 -6.74 0.01 -9.17
C ASP A 17 -5.51 0.57 -9.92
N LYS A 18 -5.44 0.31 -11.24
CA LYS A 18 -4.34 0.77 -12.11
C LYS A 18 -4.10 2.28 -12.08
N GLN A 19 -5.11 3.08 -11.73
CA GLN A 19 -4.91 4.52 -11.58
C GLN A 19 -4.03 4.92 -10.39
N TYR A 20 -3.76 4.00 -9.45
CA TYR A 20 -2.92 4.24 -8.28
C TYR A 20 -1.58 3.54 -8.37
N THR A 21 -1.52 2.37 -9.02
CA THR A 21 -0.30 1.55 -9.04
C THR A 21 -0.23 0.79 -10.35
N GLU A 22 0.97 0.70 -10.92
CA GLU A 22 1.24 -0.21 -12.03
C GLU A 22 2.07 -1.38 -11.49
N THR A 23 1.41 -2.52 -11.31
CA THR A 23 2.07 -3.79 -10.99
C THR A 23 1.88 -4.76 -12.15
N ASN A 24 2.74 -5.76 -12.27
CA ASN A 24 2.57 -6.83 -13.25
C ASN A 24 2.10 -8.15 -12.61
N TRP A 25 1.46 -8.07 -11.44
CA TRP A 25 0.77 -9.18 -10.78
C TRP A 25 -0.74 -9.14 -11.09
N SER A 26 -1.56 -9.74 -10.22
CA SER A 26 -3.01 -9.80 -10.39
C SER A 26 -3.65 -8.49 -9.91
N GLN A 27 -3.52 -7.43 -10.72
CA GLN A 27 -4.03 -6.11 -10.37
C GLN A 27 -5.52 -6.16 -9.99
N GLY A 28 -5.82 -5.61 -8.82
CA GLY A 28 -7.15 -5.41 -8.28
C GLY A 28 -7.81 -4.14 -8.81
N ASN A 29 -8.82 -3.70 -8.06
CA ASN A 29 -9.65 -2.55 -8.40
C ASN A 29 -9.99 -1.71 -7.15
N MET A 30 -9.24 -1.88 -6.06
CA MET A 30 -9.45 -1.13 -4.83
C MET A 30 -8.99 0.32 -5.00
N SER A 31 -9.79 1.28 -4.53
CA SER A 31 -9.31 2.66 -4.45
C SER A 31 -8.40 2.86 -3.24
N LEU A 32 -7.43 3.77 -3.36
CA LEU A 32 -6.55 4.11 -2.24
C LEU A 32 -7.33 4.54 -0.98
N PRO A 33 -8.40 5.38 -1.06
CA PRO A 33 -9.21 5.71 0.11
C PRO A 33 -9.95 4.51 0.73
N MET A 34 -10.29 3.49 -0.08
CA MET A 34 -10.89 2.27 0.46
C MET A 34 -9.87 1.46 1.26
N LEU A 35 -8.62 1.38 0.79
CA LEU A 35 -7.52 0.76 1.53
C LEU A 35 -7.24 1.50 2.84
N GLU A 36 -7.12 2.83 2.81
CA GLU A 36 -6.91 3.67 4.00
C GLU A 36 -8.00 3.45 5.05
N ARG A 37 -9.28 3.43 4.64
CA ARG A 37 -10.41 3.16 5.55
C ARG A 37 -10.37 1.75 6.15
N LEU A 38 -9.87 0.77 5.40
CA LEU A 38 -9.68 -0.59 5.90
C LEU A 38 -8.54 -0.64 6.92
N LEU A 39 -7.41 0.01 6.62
CA LEU A 39 -6.27 0.09 7.50
C LEU A 39 -6.60 0.83 8.81
N SER A 40 -7.37 1.93 8.75
CA SER A 40 -7.72 2.73 9.93
C SER A 40 -8.37 1.91 11.04
N HIS A 41 -9.20 0.91 10.70
CA HIS A 41 -9.81 0.02 11.68
C HIS A 41 -8.78 -0.76 12.51
N PHE A 42 -7.67 -1.17 11.89
CA PHE A 42 -6.58 -1.87 12.57
C PHE A 42 -5.65 -0.90 13.28
N LEU A 43 -5.33 0.25 12.67
CA LEU A 43 -4.43 1.25 13.23
C LEU A 43 -4.99 1.90 14.51
N GLU A 44 -6.30 2.16 14.57
CA GLU A 44 -6.95 2.79 15.72
C GLU A 44 -7.08 1.87 16.94
N ASN A 45 -7.06 0.55 16.73
CA ASN A 45 -7.44 -0.43 17.76
C ASN A 45 -6.38 -1.50 18.02
N GLY A 46 -5.36 -1.60 17.17
CA GLY A 46 -4.36 -2.67 17.18
C GLY A 46 -3.05 -2.26 17.84
N ASN A 47 -2.36 -3.23 18.43
CA ASN A 47 -0.95 -3.08 18.81
C ASN A 47 -0.08 -3.35 17.58
N ILE A 48 0.23 -2.32 16.80
CA ILE A 48 0.97 -2.45 15.53
C ILE A 48 2.47 -2.64 15.82
N LEU A 49 3.03 -3.76 15.38
CA LEU A 49 4.47 -4.04 15.48
C LEU A 49 5.28 -3.42 14.36
N GLY A 50 4.66 -3.29 13.19
CA GLY A 50 5.32 -2.85 11.98
C GLY A 50 4.37 -2.94 10.80
N ILE A 51 4.69 -2.15 9.78
CA ILE A 51 3.98 -2.12 8.52
C ILE A 51 5.01 -2.17 7.39
N ASP A 52 4.72 -2.96 6.37
CA ASP A 52 5.52 -3.09 5.16
C ASP A 52 4.66 -2.75 3.93
N ILE A 53 5.19 -1.90 3.05
CA ILE A 53 4.56 -1.50 1.79
C ILE A 53 5.35 -2.16 0.67
N CYS A 54 4.68 -3.01 -0.09
CA CYS A 54 5.25 -3.85 -1.14
C CYS A 54 4.46 -3.69 -2.45
N GLY A 55 4.85 -4.43 -3.50
CA GLY A 55 4.15 -4.43 -4.79
C GLY A 55 4.64 -3.35 -5.75
N GLU A 56 5.96 -3.12 -5.81
CA GLU A 56 6.56 -2.24 -6.81
C GLU A 56 6.50 -2.84 -8.23
N CYS A 57 6.69 -1.99 -9.23
CA CYS A 57 6.82 -2.40 -10.62
C CYS A 57 7.99 -3.37 -10.81
N GLN A 58 7.75 -4.48 -11.51
CA GLN A 58 8.77 -5.49 -11.78
C GLN A 58 9.75 -5.09 -12.88
N GLN A 59 10.89 -5.77 -12.86
CA GLN A 59 11.87 -5.78 -13.94
C GLN A 59 11.25 -6.40 -15.20
N GLY A 60 11.36 -5.70 -16.34
CA GLY A 60 10.86 -6.17 -17.63
C GLY A 60 9.90 -5.21 -18.32
N ILE A 61 9.40 -4.19 -17.63
CA ILE A 61 8.74 -3.06 -18.27
C ILE A 61 9.82 -2.28 -19.06
N PRO A 62 9.62 -2.03 -20.37
CA PRO A 62 10.57 -1.26 -21.16
C PRO A 62 10.58 0.22 -20.74
N LEU A 63 11.64 0.92 -21.13
CA LEU A 63 11.66 2.38 -21.06
C LEU A 63 10.93 2.96 -22.28
N PRO A 64 10.14 4.04 -22.12
CA PRO A 64 10.01 4.86 -20.91
C PRO A 64 8.90 4.43 -19.94
N GLU A 65 8.10 3.40 -20.26
CA GLU A 65 6.93 2.99 -19.48
C GLU A 65 7.27 2.64 -18.02
N TYR A 66 8.46 2.05 -17.80
CA TYR A 66 8.95 1.77 -16.45
C TYR A 66 9.04 3.02 -15.58
N LEU A 67 9.51 4.15 -16.12
CA LEU A 67 9.65 5.39 -15.34
C LEU A 67 8.30 5.95 -14.92
N GLN A 68 7.29 5.84 -15.79
CA GLN A 68 5.93 6.28 -15.49
C GLN A 68 5.28 5.38 -14.43
N ALA A 69 5.48 4.07 -14.54
CA ALA A 69 5.03 3.09 -13.56
C ALA A 69 5.68 3.32 -12.19
N GLU A 70 7.00 3.57 -12.16
CA GLU A 70 7.75 3.88 -10.95
C GLU A 70 7.27 5.18 -10.30
N GLU A 71 7.10 6.25 -11.08
CA GLU A 71 6.59 7.53 -10.58
C GLU A 71 5.20 7.38 -9.95
N LEU A 72 4.28 6.68 -10.62
CA LEU A 72 2.94 6.40 -10.10
C LEU A 72 2.98 5.58 -8.80
N ASN A 73 3.82 4.54 -8.78
CA ASN A 73 3.97 3.67 -7.60
C ASN A 73 4.59 4.41 -6.42
N GLU A 74 5.53 5.31 -6.67
CA GLU A 74 6.20 6.12 -5.66
C GLU A 74 5.27 7.20 -5.09
N GLU A 75 4.42 7.83 -5.91
CA GLU A 75 3.36 8.69 -5.41
C GLU A 75 2.44 7.96 -4.43
N THR A 76 2.09 6.71 -4.72
CA THR A 76 1.27 5.90 -3.83
C THR A 76 2.02 5.49 -2.57
N ASN A 77 3.33 5.23 -2.65
CA ASN A 77 4.17 5.00 -1.47
C ASN A 77 4.16 6.20 -0.54
N GLN A 78 4.35 7.40 -1.08
CA GLN A 78 4.35 8.64 -0.31
C GLN A 78 3.00 8.89 0.36
N LYS A 79 1.89 8.73 -0.37
CA LYS A 79 0.53 8.87 0.20
C LYS A 79 0.28 7.88 1.34
N LEU A 80 0.64 6.61 1.15
CA LEU A 80 0.52 5.59 2.19
C LEU A 80 1.43 5.90 3.39
N PHE A 81 2.68 6.31 3.16
CA PHE A 81 3.60 6.68 4.23
C PHE A 81 3.08 7.86 5.04
N GLU A 82 2.61 8.92 4.39
CA GLU A 82 1.99 10.07 5.04
C GLU A 82 0.78 9.63 5.86
N PHE A 83 -0.16 8.89 5.26
CA PHE A 83 -1.33 8.36 5.95
C PHE A 83 -0.95 7.55 7.20
N LEU A 84 -0.04 6.58 7.08
CA LEU A 84 0.39 5.72 8.19
C LEU A 84 1.14 6.49 9.28
N SER A 85 1.92 7.51 8.90
CA SER A 85 2.66 8.35 9.84
C SER A 85 1.74 9.05 10.85
N HIS A 86 0.52 9.42 10.46
CA HIS A 86 -0.45 10.03 11.38
C HIS A 86 -0.90 9.10 12.52
N TYR A 87 -0.69 7.78 12.40
CA TYR A 87 -1.08 6.80 13.40
C TYR A 87 0.09 6.27 14.22
N ILE A 88 1.32 6.34 13.70
CA ILE A 88 2.50 5.64 14.24
C ILE A 88 3.53 6.63 14.81
N LEU A 89 3.59 7.87 14.32
CA LEU A 89 4.50 8.93 14.77
C LEU A 89 3.75 10.02 15.54
#